data_AF-M5BS07-F1
#
_entry.id   AF-M5BS07-F1
#
_cell.length_a   1.000
_cell.length_b   1.000
_cell.length_c   1.000
_cell.angle_alpha   90.00
_cell.angle_beta   90.00
_cell.angle_gamma   90.00
#
_symmetry.space_group_name_H-M   'P 1'
#
loop_
_entity.id
_entity.type
_entity.pdbx_description
1 polymer ?
#
loop_
_entity_poly.entity_id
_entity_poly.type
_entity_poly.pdbx_seq_one_letter_code
_entity_poly.pdbx_strand_id
1 'polypeptide(L)'
;MRLVKPTWVKHEDPINKKRLPIFTIHVHPDGSRVATGGLDAKVRIWATKPILNKEAEETAKNKILCTLGMHSGPVLVTRWSHSGKWLASGSDDTIVMIWDLDPNGGGRVFGSDEVNIEGWKALKRLPGHESGTFDFPFFLSLGPNTPH
;
A
#
# COMPACT_ATOMS: atom_id res chain seq x y z
N MET A 1 9.78 -15.59 17.36
CA MET A 1 9.13 -14.82 16.28
C MET A 1 7.76 -15.43 16.02
N ARG A 2 6.67 -14.82 16.51
CA ARG A 2 5.31 -15.34 16.33
C ARG A 2 4.75 -14.74 15.05
N LEU A 3 4.64 -15.53 13.99
CA LEU A 3 4.06 -15.08 12.73
C LEU A 3 2.54 -15.02 12.88
N VAL A 4 2.02 -13.88 13.33
CA VAL A 4 0.58 -13.62 13.32
C VAL A 4 0.23 -13.14 11.91
N LYS A 5 -0.36 -14.02 11.09
CA LYS A 5 -0.98 -13.63 9.81
C LYS A 5 -2.50 -13.55 10.02
N PRO A 6 -3.05 -12.35 10.20
CA PRO A 6 -4.49 -12.21 10.37
C PRO A 6 -5.22 -12.64 9.09
N THR A 7 -6.35 -13.33 9.24
CA THR A 7 -7.13 -13.87 8.09
C THR A 7 -7.72 -12.80 7.19
N TRP A 8 -7.79 -11.56 7.67
CA TRP A 8 -8.31 -10.39 6.98
C TRP A 8 -7.25 -9.62 6.18
N VAL A 9 -5.95 -9.84 6.38
CA VAL A 9 -4.90 -9.29 5.52
C VAL A 9 -4.81 -10.15 4.25
N LYS A 10 -5.61 -9.80 3.25
CA LYS A 10 -5.76 -10.54 2.00
C LYS A 10 -6.05 -9.62 0.82
N HIS A 11 -5.57 -10.05 -0.34
CA HIS A 11 -5.98 -9.53 -1.64
C HIS A 11 -6.99 -10.53 -2.23
N GLU A 12 -8.08 -10.03 -2.78
CA GLU A 12 -9.18 -10.85 -3.31
C GLU A 12 -9.58 -10.39 -4.69
N ASP A 13 -9.85 -11.36 -5.55
CA ASP A 13 -10.40 -11.13 -6.88
C ASP A 13 -11.79 -10.45 -6.76
N PRO A 14 -12.04 -9.33 -7.45
CA PRO A 14 -13.34 -8.66 -7.45
C PRO A 14 -14.50 -9.57 -7.90
N ILE A 15 -14.23 -10.47 -8.85
CA ILE A 15 -15.21 -11.33 -9.53
C ILE A 15 -15.37 -12.64 -8.76
N ASN A 16 -14.27 -13.36 -8.54
CA ASN A 16 -14.33 -14.71 -7.98
C ASN A 16 -14.20 -14.77 -6.45
N LYS A 17 -13.94 -13.63 -5.78
CA LYS A 17 -13.61 -13.53 -4.35
C LYS A 17 -12.50 -14.49 -3.89
N LYS A 18 -11.69 -14.97 -4.84
CA LYS A 18 -10.58 -15.88 -4.58
C LYS A 18 -9.42 -15.10 -4.01
N ARG A 19 -8.71 -15.70 -3.05
CA ARG A 19 -7.47 -15.12 -2.52
C ARG A 19 -6.41 -15.08 -3.61
N LEU A 20 -5.88 -13.90 -3.85
CA LEU A 20 -4.81 -13.64 -4.79
C LEU A 20 -3.47 -13.53 -4.05
N PRO A 21 -2.36 -13.88 -4.70
CA PRO A 21 -1.04 -13.78 -4.08
C PRO A 21 -0.70 -12.32 -3.79
N ILE A 22 -0.04 -12.13 -2.64
CA ILE A 22 0.56 -10.86 -2.23
C ILE A 22 2.03 -10.95 -2.61
N PHE A 23 2.50 -10.02 -3.43
CA PHE A 23 3.89 -10.00 -3.88
C PHE A 23 4.78 -9.18 -2.98
N THR A 24 4.22 -8.16 -2.33
CA THR A 24 4.99 -7.19 -1.55
C THR A 24 4.27 -6.79 -0.28
N ILE A 25 5.08 -6.52 0.75
CA ILE A 25 4.66 -6.00 2.03
C ILE A 25 5.73 -5.05 2.55
N HIS A 26 5.32 -3.88 3.02
CA HIS A 26 6.22 -2.94 3.68
C HIS A 26 5.53 -2.27 4.87
N VAL A 27 6.21 -2.27 6.01
CA VAL A 27 5.73 -1.58 7.21
C VAL A 27 6.11 -0.11 7.10
N HIS A 28 5.21 0.78 7.52
CA HIS A 28 5.51 2.20 7.63
C HIS A 28 6.54 2.43 8.75
N PRO A 29 7.46 3.41 8.64
CA PRO A 29 8.52 3.62 9.64
C PRO A 29 8.02 3.84 11.07
N ASP A 30 6.84 4.44 11.25
CA ASP A 30 6.21 4.63 12.56
C ASP A 30 5.55 3.35 13.15
N GLY A 31 5.52 2.25 12.39
CA GLY A 31 4.87 0.99 12.76
C GLY A 31 3.34 1.02 12.80
N SER A 32 2.68 2.14 12.49
CA SER A 32 1.23 2.31 12.58
C SER A 32 0.47 1.72 11.39
N ARG A 33 1.14 1.59 10.23
CA ARG A 33 0.57 1.14 8.97
C ARG A 33 1.40 0.05 8.30
N VAL A 34 0.74 -0.78 7.50
CA VAL A 34 1.35 -1.75 6.60
C VAL A 34 0.77 -1.57 5.21
N ALA A 35 1.63 -1.48 4.20
CA ALA A 35 1.22 -1.48 2.79
C ALA A 35 1.45 -2.86 2.19
N THR A 36 0.44 -3.39 1.49
CA THR A 36 0.54 -4.65 0.75
C THR A 36 0.15 -4.44 -0.71
N GLY A 37 0.83 -5.13 -1.62
CA GLY A 37 0.54 -5.15 -3.05
C GLY A 37 0.40 -6.58 -3.55
N GLY A 38 -0.54 -6.81 -4.47
CA GLY A 38 -0.85 -8.15 -4.95
C GLY A 38 -1.21 -8.20 -6.43
N LEU A 39 -1.62 -9.40 -6.86
CA LEU A 39 -2.05 -9.67 -8.23
C LEU A 39 -3.37 -8.97 -8.59
N ASP A 40 -4.12 -8.45 -7.62
CA ASP A 40 -5.36 -7.70 -7.83
C ASP A 40 -5.15 -6.27 -8.34
N ALA A 41 -3.92 -5.89 -8.70
CA ALA A 41 -3.52 -4.55 -9.13
C ALA A 41 -3.84 -3.44 -8.10
N LYS A 42 -4.07 -3.81 -6.83
CA LYS A 42 -4.38 -2.87 -5.75
C LYS A 42 -3.25 -2.82 -4.74
N VAL A 43 -3.01 -1.63 -4.23
CA VAL A 43 -2.24 -1.44 -2.99
C VAL A 43 -3.23 -1.25 -1.86
N ARG A 44 -3.09 -2.03 -0.78
CA ARG A 44 -3.93 -1.90 0.41
C ARG A 44 -3.09 -1.44 1.58
N ILE A 45 -3.62 -0.48 2.32
CA ILE A 45 -3.01 0.04 3.54
C ILE A 45 -3.84 -0.45 4.72
N TRP A 46 -3.16 -1.10 5.65
CA TRP A 46 -3.74 -1.74 6.82
C TRP A 46 -3.25 -1.07 8.08
N ALA A 47 -4.10 -1.01 9.10
CA ALA A 47 -3.67 -0.59 10.43
C ALA A 47 -2.88 -1.72 11.11
N THR A 48 -1.76 -1.40 11.75
CA THR A 48 -0.93 -2.40 12.45
C THR A 48 -1.42 -2.68 13.88
N LYS A 49 -2.07 -1.73 14.55
CA LYS A 49 -2.59 -1.90 15.93
C LYS A 49 -3.46 -3.17 16.12
N PRO A 50 -4.42 -3.47 15.22
CA PRO A 50 -5.23 -4.69 15.30
C PRO A 50 -4.45 -5.97 14.98
N ILE A 51 -3.26 -5.85 14.37
CA ILE A 51 -2.38 -7.00 14.06
C ILE A 51 -1.57 -7.37 15.31
N LEU A 52 -1.16 -6.39 16.10
CA LEU A 52 -0.31 -6.57 17.27
C LEU A 52 -1.10 -7.02 18.50
N ASN A 53 -2.32 -6.50 18.68
CA ASN A 53 -3.13 -6.76 19.87
C ASN A 53 -4.47 -7.39 19.50
N LYS A 54 -4.77 -8.56 20.07
CA LYS A 54 -6.03 -9.30 19.82
C LYS A 54 -7.26 -8.54 20.33
N GLU A 55 -7.13 -7.82 21.45
CA GLU A 55 -8.20 -6.95 21.97
C GLU A 55 -8.47 -5.76 21.04
N ALA A 56 -7.41 -5.21 20.44
CA ALA A 56 -7.52 -4.19 19.42
C ALA A 56 -8.10 -4.76 18.12
N GLU A 57 -7.92 -6.05 17.83
CA GLU A 57 -8.53 -6.72 16.68
C GLU A 57 -10.07 -6.76 16.76
N GLU A 58 -10.62 -7.00 17.94
CA GLU A 58 -12.07 -7.02 18.18
C GLU A 58 -12.65 -5.60 18.25
N THR A 59 -11.87 -4.65 18.76
CA THR A 59 -12.30 -3.25 18.93
C THR A 59 -12.10 -2.41 17.66
N ALA A 60 -11.23 -2.83 16.74
CA ALA A 60 -10.94 -2.08 15.53
C ALA A 60 -12.15 -2.03 14.59
N LYS A 61 -12.83 -0.89 14.60
CA LYS A 61 -13.94 -0.58 13.67
C LYS A 61 -13.55 -0.80 12.21
N ASN A 62 -12.31 -0.47 11.85
CA ASN A 62 -11.82 -0.67 10.49
C ASN A 62 -10.38 -1.18 10.49
N LYS A 63 -10.14 -2.25 9.72
CA LYS A 63 -8.84 -2.92 9.62
C LYS A 63 -8.06 -2.49 8.37
N ILE A 64 -8.78 -2.14 7.30
CA ILE A 64 -8.26 -1.52 6.08
C ILE A 64 -8.42 -0.01 6.22
N LEU A 65 -7.33 0.74 6.04
CA LEU A 65 -7.33 2.20 6.09
C LEU A 65 -7.60 2.79 4.71
N CYS A 66 -7.04 2.19 3.66
CA CYS A 66 -7.18 2.67 2.29
C CYS A 66 -6.91 1.57 1.27
N THR A 67 -7.66 1.56 0.16
CA THR A 67 -7.38 0.79 -1.05
C THR A 67 -7.04 1.73 -2.20
N LEU A 68 -5.87 1.52 -2.81
CA LEU A 68 -5.35 2.28 -3.95
C LEU A 68 -5.43 1.40 -5.19
N GLY A 69 -6.40 1.67 -6.06
CA GLY A 69 -6.67 0.90 -7.28
C GLY A 69 -6.35 1.65 -8.56
N MET A 70 -5.21 2.35 -8.64
CA MET A 70 -4.82 3.09 -9.83
C MET A 70 -3.91 2.33 -10.79
N HIS A 71 -3.30 1.22 -10.35
CA HIS A 71 -2.49 0.39 -11.22
C HIS A 71 -3.36 -0.46 -12.14
N SER A 72 -2.92 -0.65 -13.38
CA SER A 72 -3.59 -1.52 -14.34
C SER A 72 -3.05 -2.94 -14.34
N GLY A 73 -1.90 -3.17 -13.69
CA GLY A 73 -1.25 -4.47 -13.58
C GLY A 73 -0.91 -4.85 -12.13
N PRO A 74 -0.46 -6.10 -11.91
CA PRO A 74 -0.04 -6.60 -10.61
C PRO A 74 0.97 -5.69 -9.92
N VAL A 75 0.74 -5.38 -8.65
CA VAL A 75 1.70 -4.59 -7.86
C VAL A 75 2.77 -5.52 -7.33
N LEU A 76 3.98 -5.36 -7.84
CA LEU A 76 5.11 -6.24 -7.55
C LEU A 76 5.91 -5.74 -6.34
N VAL A 77 5.90 -4.42 -6.09
CA VAL A 77 6.70 -3.79 -5.04
C VAL A 77 5.97 -2.60 -4.41
N THR A 78 6.13 -2.45 -3.10
CA THR A 78 5.68 -1.29 -2.31
C THR A 78 6.79 -0.90 -1.34
N ARG A 79 7.09 0.39 -1.23
CA ARG A 79 8.11 0.89 -0.31
C ARG A 79 7.71 2.22 0.29
N TRP A 80 7.75 2.30 1.61
CA TRP A 80 7.56 3.55 2.33
C TRP A 80 8.83 4.41 2.27
N SER A 81 8.66 5.73 2.16
CA SER A 81 9.75 6.67 2.41
C SER A 81 10.17 6.57 3.89
N HIS A 82 11.47 6.77 4.18
CA HIS A 82 11.96 6.85 5.55
C HIS A 82 11.28 7.95 6.37
N SER A 83 10.85 9.02 5.72
CA SER A 83 10.08 10.09 6.34
C SER A 83 8.65 9.68 6.72
N GLY A 84 8.15 8.55 6.19
CA GLY A 84 6.77 8.09 6.32
C GLY A 84 5.76 8.85 5.46
N LYS A 85 6.13 10.01 4.90
CA LYS A 85 5.19 10.86 4.16
C LYS A 85 4.68 10.24 2.85
N TRP A 86 5.54 9.50 2.16
CA TRP A 86 5.24 8.96 0.84
C TRP A 86 5.30 7.45 0.78
N LEU A 87 4.46 6.88 -0.07
CA LEU A 87 4.50 5.48 -0.46
C LEU A 87 4.82 5.41 -1.96
N ALA A 88 5.79 4.57 -2.33
CA ALA A 88 6.03 4.21 -3.72
C ALA A 88 5.47 2.82 -3.99
N SER A 89 4.80 2.65 -5.12
CA SER A 89 4.38 1.34 -5.64
C SER A 89 4.82 1.16 -7.07
N GLY A 90 5.36 -0.01 -7.38
CA GLY A 90 5.75 -0.42 -8.73
C GLY A 90 4.89 -1.60 -9.18
N SER A 91 4.39 -1.51 -10.40
CA SER A 91 3.55 -2.54 -11.01
C SER A 91 4.17 -3.03 -12.31
N ASP A 92 3.72 -4.21 -12.74
CA ASP A 92 4.05 -4.79 -14.05
C ASP A 92 3.49 -3.96 -15.22
N ASP A 93 2.63 -2.97 -14.94
CA ASP A 93 2.16 -1.98 -15.90
C ASP A 93 3.25 -0.97 -16.36
N THR A 94 4.52 -1.21 -16.01
CA THR A 94 5.70 -0.37 -16.30
C THR A 94 5.65 1.03 -15.65
N ILE A 95 4.74 1.21 -14.68
CA ILE A 95 4.50 2.49 -14.02
C ILE A 95 4.86 2.37 -12.54
N VAL A 96 5.63 3.36 -12.09
CA VAL A 96 5.83 3.61 -10.66
C VAL A 96 4.90 4.74 -10.24
N MET A 97 4.17 4.52 -9.16
CA MET A 97 3.23 5.49 -8.61
C MET A 97 3.70 5.95 -7.24
N ILE A 98 3.71 7.27 -7.04
CA ILE A 98 4.06 7.89 -5.76
C ILE A 98 2.81 8.45 -5.13
N TRP A 99 2.56 8.05 -3.89
CA TRP A 99 1.38 8.37 -3.12
C TRP A 99 1.75 9.30 -1.96
N ASP A 100 0.94 10.33 -1.74
CA ASP A 100 0.98 11.17 -0.54
C ASP A 100 -0.24 10.88 0.31
N LEU A 101 -0.05 10.98 1.63
CA LEU A 101 -1.15 10.99 2.58
C LEU A 101 -1.82 12.35 2.54
N ASP A 102 -3.08 12.39 2.14
CA ASP A 102 -3.95 13.54 2.27
C ASP A 102 -4.82 13.36 3.54
N PRO A 103 -4.55 14.09 4.63
CA PRO A 103 -5.32 14.00 5.87
C PRO A 103 -6.82 14.27 5.68
N ASN A 104 -7.18 15.00 4.61
CA ASN A 104 -8.55 15.39 4.31
C ASN A 104 -9.19 14.53 3.20
N GLY A 105 -8.44 13.62 2.57
CA GLY A 105 -8.91 12.89 1.39
C GLY A 105 -9.67 11.60 1.69
N GLY A 106 -10.10 11.37 2.93
CA GLY A 106 -10.88 10.18 3.31
C GLY A 106 -12.26 10.19 2.64
N GLY A 107 -12.71 9.05 2.11
CA GLY A 107 -13.97 8.97 1.38
C GLY A 107 -14.24 7.62 0.74
N ARG A 108 -15.46 7.46 0.22
CA ARG A 108 -15.83 6.26 -0.53
C ARG A 108 -15.04 6.21 -1.84
N VAL A 109 -14.44 5.07 -2.15
CA VAL A 109 -13.80 4.88 -3.45
C VAL A 109 -14.87 4.92 -4.52
N PHE A 110 -14.73 5.83 -5.48
CA PHE A 110 -15.70 6.01 -6.56
C PHE A 110 -15.93 4.67 -7.29
N GLY A 111 -17.19 4.21 -7.33
CA GLY A 111 -17.57 2.94 -7.95
C GLY A 111 -17.39 1.69 -7.09
N SER A 112 -17.12 1.80 -5.78
CA SER A 112 -17.11 0.64 -4.87
C SER A 112 -17.80 0.91 -3.53
N ASP A 113 -18.14 -0.16 -2.82
CA ASP A 113 -18.61 -0.11 -1.44
C ASP A 113 -17.45 0.00 -0.42
N GLU A 114 -16.20 0.02 -0.88
CA GLU A 114 -15.04 0.21 -0.02
C GLU A 114 -14.94 1.68 0.42
N VAL A 115 -14.90 1.88 1.74
CA VAL A 115 -14.70 3.20 2.35
C VAL A 115 -13.23 3.33 2.73
N ASN A 116 -12.54 4.28 2.09
CA ASN A 116 -11.20 4.66 2.50
C ASN A 116 -11.32 5.62 3.68
N ILE A 117 -10.79 5.22 4.83
CA ILE A 117 -10.71 6.07 6.02
C ILE A 117 -9.68 7.18 5.77
N GLU A 118 -8.60 6.83 5.09
CA GLU A 118 -7.52 7.75 4.75
C GLU A 118 -7.53 8.09 3.27
N GLY A 119 -7.30 9.36 2.98
CA GLY A 119 -7.08 9.83 1.62
C GLY A 119 -5.65 9.61 1.21
N TRP A 120 -5.45 8.84 0.15
CA TRP A 120 -4.13 8.71 -0.46
C TRP A 120 -4.25 9.16 -1.90
N LYS A 121 -3.46 10.18 -2.24
CA LYS A 121 -3.48 10.77 -3.58
C LYS A 121 -2.22 10.39 -4.31
N ALA A 122 -2.37 9.95 -5.55
CA ALA A 122 -1.22 9.79 -6.43
C ALA A 122 -0.67 11.18 -6.80
N LEU A 123 0.56 11.45 -6.37
CA LEU A 123 1.30 12.66 -6.70
C LEU A 123 1.93 12.58 -8.09
N LYS A 124 2.57 11.44 -8.38
CA LYS A 124 3.35 11.26 -9.60
C LYS A 124 3.11 9.86 -10.16
N ARG A 125 2.97 9.83 -11.48
CA ARG A 125 2.98 8.64 -12.32
C ARG A 125 4.27 8.69 -13.11
N LEU A 126 5.16 7.73 -12.88
CA LEU A 126 6.49 7.66 -13.49
C LEU A 126 6.51 6.47 -14.45
N PRO A 127 6.22 6.67 -15.75
CA PRO A 127 6.37 5.64 -16.77
C PRO A 127 7.85 5.49 -17.16
N GLY A 128 8.25 4.30 -17.59
CA GLY A 128 9.60 4.06 -18.15
C GLY A 128 10.42 3.00 -17.42
N HIS A 129 9.83 2.25 -16.51
CA HIS A 129 10.48 1.06 -15.95
C HIS A 129 10.32 -0.11 -16.94
N GLU A 130 11.43 -0.62 -17.49
CA GLU A 130 11.37 -1.81 -18.34
C GLU A 130 11.04 -3.05 -17.50
N SER A 131 10.07 -3.83 -17.97
CA SER A 131 9.67 -5.11 -17.39
C SER A 131 10.82 -6.11 -17.59
N GLY A 132 11.72 -6.21 -16.61
CA GLY A 132 12.87 -7.10 -16.70
C GLY A 132 13.94 -6.95 -15.61
N THR A 133 14.00 -5.83 -14.89
CA THR A 133 15.00 -5.62 -13.84
C THR A 133 14.37 -5.04 -12.59
N PHE A 134 14.19 -5.86 -11.56
CA PHE A 134 13.62 -5.47 -10.27
C PHE A 134 14.63 -4.70 -9.41
N ASP A 135 15.12 -3.56 -9.87
CA ASP A 135 15.97 -2.70 -9.06
C ASP A 135 15.22 -1.44 -8.63
N PHE A 136 14.66 -1.50 -7.42
CA PHE A 136 14.13 -0.34 -6.68
C PHE A 136 15.05 0.24 -5.59
N PRO A 137 16.41 0.08 -5.57
CA PRO A 137 17.24 0.74 -4.56
C PRO A 137 17.15 2.28 -4.66
N PHE A 138 16.68 2.82 -5.80
CA PHE A 138 16.64 4.26 -6.07
C PHE A 138 15.75 5.07 -5.12
N PHE A 139 14.71 4.48 -4.51
CA PHE A 139 13.81 5.22 -3.62
C PHE A 139 14.35 5.46 -2.19
N LEU A 140 15.47 4.85 -1.81
CA LEU A 140 16.12 5.10 -0.50
C LEU A 140 16.84 6.47 -0.44
N SER A 141 17.09 7.12 -1.59
CA SER A 141 17.91 8.35 -1.68
C SER A 141 17.14 9.67 -1.62
N LEU A 142 15.80 9.67 -1.56
CA LEU A 142 15.04 10.92 -1.39
C LEU A 142 14.99 11.33 0.09
N GLY A 143 16.17 11.53 0.68
CA GLY A 143 16.34 12.37 1.87
C GLY A 143 16.33 13.85 1.46
N PRO A 144 16.04 14.78 2.38
CA PRO A 144 16.04 16.20 2.06
C PRO A 144 17.42 16.59 1.55
N ASN A 145 17.45 17.30 0.42
CA ASN A 145 18.63 18.06 -0.01
C ASN A 145 19.19 18.80 1.21
N THR A 146 20.37 18.41 1.68
CA THR A 146 21.20 19.28 2.51
C THR A 146 21.77 20.35 1.59
N PRO A 147 21.40 21.63 1.74
CA PRO A 147 22.13 22.70 1.06
C PRO A 147 23.52 22.81 1.72
N HIS A 148 24.57 22.81 0.90
CA HIS A 148 25.86 23.40 1.26
C HIS A 148 25.83 24.89 0.97
#